data_AF-A0A1F9S6F5-F1
#
_entry.id   AF-A0A1F9S6F5-F1
#
_cell.length_a   1.000
_cell.length_b   1.000
_cell.length_c   1.000
_cell.angle_alpha   90.00
_cell.angle_beta   90.00
_cell.angle_gamma   90.00
#
_symmetry.space_group_name_H-M   'P 1'
#
loop_
_entity.id
_entity.type
_entity.pdbx_description
1 polymer ?
#
loop_
_entity_poly.entity_id
_entity_poly.type
_entity_poly.pdbx_seq_one_letter_code
_entity_poly.pdbx_strand_id
1 'polypeptide(L)'
;MDAKTVKAWLTDLFSDEEDPNEPAYDPVHVGGVVIISMAGIGGLYWLLWTLLVFEGGLFVKLSAAAQVLFTSKTLRDFGYVGSPYEMGVFEGWVGNLVALVLCGVVLAALYRIRREARP
;
A
#
# COMPACT_ATOMS: atom_id res chain seq x y z
N MET A 1 12.67 20.16 -3.57
CA MET A 1 13.15 19.34 -4.71
C MET A 1 12.00 19.17 -5.68
N ASP A 2 12.26 19.38 -6.97
CA ASP A 2 11.30 19.08 -8.04
C ASP A 2 11.17 17.55 -8.22
N ALA A 3 10.04 17.07 -8.73
CA ALA A 3 9.80 15.66 -9.03
C ALA A 3 10.85 15.07 -9.97
N LYS A 4 11.40 15.89 -10.90
CA LYS A 4 12.49 15.47 -11.77
C LYS A 4 13.79 15.20 -11.00
N THR A 5 14.10 16.03 -10.01
CA THR A 5 15.28 15.86 -9.15
C THR A 5 15.16 14.60 -8.29
N VAL A 6 13.99 14.35 -7.72
CA VAL A 6 13.72 13.12 -6.95
C VAL A 6 13.86 11.89 -7.84
N LYS A 7 13.30 11.93 -9.06
CA LYS A 7 13.39 10.82 -10.00
C LYS A 7 14.85 10.53 -10.38
N ALA A 8 15.62 11.54 -10.75
CA ALA A 8 17.02 11.38 -11.11
C ALA A 8 17.84 10.76 -9.96
N TRP A 9 17.64 11.26 -8.74
CA TRP A 9 18.30 10.72 -7.55
C TRP A 9 17.92 9.26 -7.25
N LEU A 10 16.64 8.90 -7.39
CA LEU A 10 16.20 7.51 -7.23
C LEU A 10 16.75 6.60 -8.33
N THR A 11 16.85 7.09 -9.57
CA THR A 11 17.43 6.31 -10.68
C THR A 11 18.92 6.06 -10.45
N ASP A 12 19.66 7.06 -9.98
CA ASP A 12 21.07 6.95 -9.62
C ASP A 12 21.29 5.94 -8.49
N LEU A 13 20.48 6.02 -7.43
CA LEU A 13 20.56 5.12 -6.28
C LEU A 13 20.29 3.63 -6.61
N PHE A 14 19.55 3.34 -7.68
CA PHE A 14 19.24 1.98 -8.12
C PHE A 14 19.85 1.66 -9.49
N SER A 15 20.85 2.43 -9.94
CA SER A 15 21.54 2.17 -11.19
C SER A 15 22.52 1.02 -11.03
N ASP A 16 22.53 0.09 -11.98
CA ASP A 16 23.54 -0.95 -12.12
C ASP A 16 24.70 -0.50 -13.06
N GLU A 17 24.75 0.78 -13.44
CA GLU A 17 25.75 1.32 -14.36
C GLU A 17 27.10 1.49 -13.63
N GLU A 18 28.12 0.73 -14.04
CA GLU A 18 29.47 0.81 -13.45
C GLU A 18 30.15 2.14 -13.84
N ASP A 19 30.24 3.10 -12.91
CA ASP A 19 31.10 4.29 -13.07
C ASP A 19 32.54 3.94 -12.65
N PRO A 20 33.52 4.01 -13.57
CA PRO A 20 34.93 3.77 -13.26
C PRO A 20 35.53 4.67 -12.18
N ASN A 21 34.87 5.79 -11.85
CA ASN A 21 35.29 6.74 -10.82
C ASN A 21 34.54 6.57 -9.50
N GLU A 22 33.62 5.62 -9.38
CA GLU A 22 32.87 5.39 -8.16
C GLU A 22 33.80 4.86 -7.04
N PRO A 23 33.73 5.42 -5.82
CA PRO A 23 34.46 4.85 -4.70
C PRO A 23 34.00 3.42 -4.42
N ALA A 24 34.95 2.53 -4.06
CA ALA A 24 34.65 1.13 -3.74
C ALA A 24 33.61 0.95 -2.60
N TYR A 25 33.38 2.00 -1.81
CA TYR A 25 32.33 2.06 -0.80
C TYR A 25 31.81 3.50 -0.66
N ASP A 26 30.53 3.71 -0.99
CA ASP A 26 29.81 4.92 -0.64
C ASP A 26 28.83 4.65 0.54
N PRO A 27 29.14 5.13 1.76
CA PRO A 27 28.24 4.96 2.91
C PRO A 27 26.89 5.66 2.71
N VAL A 28 26.83 6.72 1.89
CA VAL A 28 25.59 7.46 1.64
C VAL A 28 24.65 6.63 0.77
N HIS A 29 25.16 6.03 -0.31
CA HIS A 29 24.40 5.09 -1.13
C HIS A 29 23.84 3.94 -0.28
N VAL A 30 24.69 3.26 0.51
CA VAL A 30 24.26 2.13 1.36
C VAL A 30 23.21 2.57 2.38
N GLY A 31 23.44 3.70 3.06
CA GLY A 31 22.47 4.27 4.00
C GLY A 31 21.13 4.61 3.34
N GLY A 32 21.17 5.18 2.13
CA GLY A 32 20.00 5.51 1.32
C GLY A 32 19.17 4.27 0.96
N VAL A 33 19.81 3.23 0.43
CA VAL A 33 19.15 1.97 0.07
C VAL A 33 18.48 1.34 1.29
N VAL A 34 19.15 1.30 2.44
CA VAL A 34 18.59 0.74 3.68
C VAL A 34 17.36 1.53 4.13
N ILE A 35 17.44 2.86 4.20
CA ILE A 35 16.32 3.71 4.65
C ILE A 35 15.12 3.57 3.71
N ILE A 36 15.34 3.63 2.39
CA ILE A 36 14.25 3.48 1.42
C ILE A 36 13.63 2.10 1.49
N SER A 37 14.44 1.05 1.62
CA SER A 37 13.94 -0.32 1.75
C SER A 37 13.08 -0.48 2.99
N MET A 38 13.54 0.04 4.14
CA MET A 38 12.77 0.01 5.39
C MET A 38 11.46 0.80 5.27
N ALA A 39 11.50 2.00 4.68
CA ALA A 39 10.30 2.80 4.44
C ALA A 39 9.31 2.09 3.50
N GLY A 40 9.82 1.45 2.45
CA GLY A 40 9.03 0.66 1.50
C GLY A 40 8.36 -0.54 2.17
N ILE A 41 9.12 -1.33 2.93
CA ILE A 41 8.60 -2.48 3.68
C ILE A 41 7.57 -2.03 4.72
N GLY A 42 7.87 -0.98 5.48
CA GLY A 42 6.95 -0.42 6.48
C GLY A 42 5.65 0.09 5.87
N GLY A 43 5.73 0.79 4.73
CA GLY A 43 4.57 1.26 3.98
C GLY A 43 3.72 0.10 3.44
N LEU A 44 4.35 -0.91 2.83
CA LEU A 44 3.65 -2.10 2.34
C LEU A 44 3.00 -2.88 3.48
N TYR A 45 3.71 -3.05 4.60
CA TYR A 45 3.16 -3.67 5.80
C TYR A 45 1.93 -2.91 6.29
N TRP A 46 2.03 -1.58 6.43
CA TRP A 46 0.93 -0.76 6.91
C TRP A 46 -0.29 -0.84 5.99
N LEU A 47 -0.09 -0.83 4.67
CA LEU A 47 -1.17 -0.98 3.70
C LEU A 47 -1.85 -2.35 3.82
N LEU A 48 -1.07 -3.43 3.85
CA LEU A 48 -1.62 -4.78 3.96
C LEU A 48 -2.29 -5.02 5.31
N TRP A 49 -1.70 -4.56 6.40
CA TRP A 49 -2.30 -4.66 7.72
C TRP A 49 -3.59 -3.85 7.81
N THR A 50 -3.61 -2.62 7.28
CA THR A 50 -4.82 -1.80 7.21
C THR A 50 -5.89 -2.46 6.35
N LEU A 51 -5.52 -3.12 5.26
CA LEU A 51 -6.48 -3.78 4.38
C LEU A 51 -7.04 -5.07 5.00
N LEU A 52 -6.20 -5.86 5.67
CA LEU A 52 -6.51 -7.24 6.05
C LEU A 52 -6.86 -7.42 7.53
N VAL A 53 -6.41 -6.53 8.42
CA VAL A 53 -6.48 -6.72 9.87
C VAL A 53 -7.20 -5.57 10.57
N PHE A 54 -6.93 -4.31 10.20
CA PHE A 54 -7.49 -3.12 10.85
C PHE A 54 -9.03 -3.17 10.89
N GLU A 55 -9.59 -3.01 12.09
CA GLU A 55 -11.03 -3.08 12.39
C GLU A 55 -11.70 -4.35 11.84
N GLY A 56 -11.01 -5.50 11.92
CA GLY A 56 -11.50 -6.78 11.40
C GLY A 56 -11.24 -7.00 9.91
N GLY A 57 -10.66 -6.03 9.21
CA GLY A 57 -10.20 -6.17 7.83
C GLY A 57 -11.30 -6.19 6.76
N LEU A 58 -10.85 -6.22 5.50
CA LEU A 58 -11.74 -6.13 4.34
C LEU A 58 -12.61 -7.38 4.17
N PHE A 59 -12.08 -8.58 4.40
CA PHE A 59 -12.81 -9.83 4.11
C PHE A 59 -14.05 -10.00 4.99
N VAL A 60 -13.97 -9.65 6.27
CA VAL A 60 -15.12 -9.71 7.19
C VAL A 60 -16.20 -8.75 6.70
N LYS A 61 -15.83 -7.51 6.34
CA LYS A 61 -16.75 -6.52 5.77
C LYS A 61 -17.40 -6.97 4.47
N LEU A 62 -16.63 -7.56 3.56
CA LEU A 62 -17.15 -8.10 2.30
C LEU A 62 -18.14 -9.25 2.55
N SER A 63 -17.83 -10.15 3.49
CA SER A 63 -18.73 -11.24 3.85
C SER A 63 -20.03 -10.75 4.50
N ALA A 64 -19.97 -9.71 5.33
CA ALA A 64 -21.14 -9.08 5.92
C ALA A 64 -21.97 -8.36 4.86
N ALA A 65 -21.34 -7.60 3.97
CA ALA A 65 -21.99 -6.94 2.85
C ALA A 65 -22.68 -7.94 1.92
N ALA A 66 -22.02 -9.05 1.58
CA ALA A 66 -22.61 -10.12 0.77
C ALA A 66 -23.83 -10.74 1.47
N GLN A 67 -23.77 -10.99 2.78
CA GLN A 67 -24.93 -11.49 3.53
C GLN A 67 -26.09 -10.49 3.52
N VAL A 68 -25.83 -9.18 3.67
CA VAL A 68 -26.89 -8.18 3.59
C VAL A 68 -27.50 -8.08 2.19
N LEU A 69 -26.70 -8.25 1.13
CA LEU A 69 -27.16 -8.16 -0.25
C LEU A 69 -27.92 -9.40 -0.74
N PHE A 70 -27.52 -10.59 -0.30
CA PHE A 70 -28.01 -11.86 -0.85
C PHE A 70 -28.85 -12.68 0.13
N THR A 71 -29.04 -12.23 1.38
CA THR A 71 -29.86 -12.91 2.39
C THR A 71 -30.85 -11.94 3.03
N SER A 72 -31.62 -12.41 4.01
CA SER A 72 -32.55 -11.58 4.79
C SER A 72 -31.87 -10.78 5.91
N LYS A 73 -30.55 -10.86 6.05
CA LYS A 73 -29.81 -10.09 7.07
C LYS A 73 -29.80 -8.60 6.73
N THR A 74 -29.78 -7.79 7.77
CA THR A 74 -29.73 -6.33 7.73
C THR A 74 -28.41 -5.82 8.29
N LEU A 75 -28.09 -4.54 8.07
CA LEU A 75 -26.91 -3.91 8.66
C LEU A 75 -26.91 -3.97 10.20
N ARG A 76 -28.09 -3.97 10.83
CA ARG A 76 -28.25 -4.07 12.29
C ARG A 76 -27.79 -5.41 12.84
N ASP A 77 -27.94 -6.50 12.06
CA ASP A 77 -27.46 -7.83 12.44
C ASP A 77 -25.92 -7.91 12.53
N PHE A 78 -25.23 -6.89 12.01
CA PHE A 78 -23.77 -6.74 12.06
C PHE A 78 -23.34 -5.56 12.94
N GLY A 79 -24.23 -5.07 13.82
CA GLY A 79 -23.91 -4.05 14.83
C GLY A 79 -24.05 -2.60 14.37
N TYR A 80 -24.57 -2.34 13.16
CA TYR A 80 -24.83 -0.96 12.71
C TYR A 80 -26.06 -0.38 13.41
N VAL A 81 -25.87 0.67 14.22
CA VAL A 81 -26.94 1.32 14.99
C VAL A 81 -27.42 2.65 14.41
N GLY A 82 -26.98 2.99 13.19
CA GLY A 82 -27.42 4.22 12.51
C GLY A 82 -26.56 5.45 12.79
N SER A 83 -25.48 5.30 13.57
CA SER A 83 -24.50 6.35 13.86
C SER A 83 -23.21 6.13 13.04
N PRO A 84 -22.58 7.19 12.51
CA PRO A 84 -21.30 7.07 11.80
C PRO A 84 -20.14 6.61 12.70
N TYR A 85 -20.31 6.68 14.02
CA TYR A 85 -19.30 6.28 15.01
C TYR A 85 -19.51 4.88 15.57
N GLU A 86 -20.63 4.23 15.24
CA GLU A 86 -20.98 2.89 15.73
C GLU A 86 -21.46 2.08 14.54
N MET A 87 -20.49 1.69 13.71
CA MET A 87 -20.75 0.99 12.45
C MET A 87 -20.64 -0.54 12.57
N GLY A 88 -20.31 -1.04 13.76
CA GLY A 88 -20.15 -2.46 14.02
C GLY A 88 -19.06 -3.06 13.12
N VAL A 89 -19.37 -4.14 12.42
CA VAL A 89 -18.40 -4.82 11.52
C VAL A 89 -17.86 -3.90 10.40
N PHE A 90 -18.58 -2.83 10.06
CA PHE A 90 -18.18 -1.89 9.01
C PHE A 90 -17.26 -0.76 9.51
N GLU A 91 -16.87 -0.76 10.79
CA GLU A 91 -15.90 0.21 11.31
C GLU A 91 -14.56 0.17 10.55
N GLY A 92 -13.97 1.34 10.33
CA GLY A 92 -12.71 1.45 9.58
C GLY A 92 -12.82 1.19 8.06
N TRP A 93 -14.02 1.07 7.47
CA TRP A 93 -14.18 0.78 6.03
C TRP A 93 -13.47 1.79 5.12
N VAL A 94 -13.44 3.08 5.51
CA VAL A 94 -12.71 4.11 4.76
C VAL A 94 -11.22 3.82 4.73
N GLY A 95 -10.65 3.38 5.86
CA GLY A 95 -9.25 2.97 5.95
C GLY A 95 -8.95 1.77 5.05
N ASN A 96 -9.80 0.74 5.08
CA ASN A 96 -9.64 -0.42 4.20
C ASN A 96 -9.74 -0.01 2.71
N LEU A 97 -10.67 0.89 2.36
CA LEU A 97 -10.85 1.36 0.98
C LEU A 97 -9.65 2.18 0.49
N VAL A 98 -9.13 3.10 1.31
CA VAL A 98 -7.93 3.88 0.99
C VAL A 98 -6.73 2.95 0.81
N ALA A 99 -6.54 1.98 1.71
CA ALA A 99 -5.47 0.99 1.59
C ALA A 99 -5.61 0.16 0.30
N LEU A 100 -6.82 -0.26 -0.06
CA LEU A 100 -7.09 -0.99 -1.31
C LEU A 100 -6.69 -0.17 -2.55
N VAL A 101 -7.09 1.10 -2.60
CA VAL A 101 -6.75 2.00 -3.71
C VAL A 101 -5.24 2.19 -3.81
N LEU A 102 -4.56 2.42 -2.69
CA LEU A 102 -3.11 2.59 -2.66
C LEU A 102 -2.37 1.31 -3.08
N CYS A 103 -2.82 0.14 -2.62
CA CYS A 103 -2.31 -1.15 -3.11
C CYS A 103 -2.49 -1.27 -4.63
N GLY A 104 -3.66 -0.88 -5.17
CA GLY A 104 -3.91 -0.85 -6.60
C GLY A 104 -2.95 0.07 -7.37
N VAL A 105 -2.66 1.26 -6.83
CA VAL A 105 -1.68 2.20 -7.40
C VAL A 105 -0.27 1.60 -7.41
N VAL A 106 0.16 0.97 -6.31
CA VAL A 106 1.47 0.30 -6.24
C VAL A 106 1.56 -0.83 -7.27
N LEU A 107 0.54 -1.68 -7.36
CA LEU A 107 0.49 -2.75 -8.37
C LEU A 107 0.51 -2.21 -9.79
N ALA A 108 -0.24 -1.13 -10.08
CA ALA A 108 -0.25 -0.50 -11.39
C ALA A 108 1.12 0.10 -11.75
N ALA A 109 1.80 0.73 -10.79
CA ALA A 109 3.15 1.26 -10.97
C ALA A 109 4.16 0.15 -11.25
N LEU A 110 4.17 -0.91 -10.44
CA LEU A 110 5.04 -2.08 -10.64
C LEU A 110 4.77 -2.77 -11.97
N TYR A 111 3.49 -2.91 -12.33
CA TYR A 111 3.10 -3.51 -13.60
C TYR A 111 3.55 -2.68 -14.80
N ARG A 112 3.45 -1.34 -14.71
CA ARG A 112 3.98 -0.43 -15.72
C ARG A 112 5.49 -0.58 -15.87
N ILE A 113 6.24 -0.55 -14.76
CA ILE A 113 7.70 -0.74 -14.76
C ILE A 113 8.06 -2.10 -15.41
N ARG A 114 7.35 -3.17 -15.04
CA ARG A 114 7.55 -4.50 -15.63
C ARG A 114 7.29 -4.53 -17.14
N ARG A 115 6.30 -3.80 -17.65
CA ARG A 115 6.05 -3.72 -19.09
C ARG A 115 7.16 -2.98 -19.82
N GLU A 116 7.66 -1.88 -19.25
CA GLU A 116 8.75 -1.09 -19.82
C GLU A 116 10.08 -1.87 -19.82
N ALA A 117 10.28 -2.78 -18.85
CA ALA A 117 11.47 -3.62 -18.74
C ALA A 117 11.45 -4.92 -19.57
N ARG A 118 10.35 -5.24 -20.28
CA ARG A 118 10.30 -6.40 -21.18
C ARG A 118 10.89 -6.01 -22.55
N PRO A 119 11.87 -6.77 -23.07
CA PRO A 119 12.42 -6.55 -24.42
C PRO A 119 11.39 -6.82 -25.52
#